data_AF-A0A0R2SP45-F1
#
_entry.id   AF-A0A0R2SP45-F1
#
_cell.length_a   1.000
_cell.length_b   1.000
_cell.length_c   1.000
_cell.angle_alpha   90.00
_cell.angle_beta   90.00
_cell.angle_gamma   90.00
#
_symmetry.space_group_name_H-M   'P 1'
#
loop_
_entity.id
_entity.type
_entity.pdbx_description
1 polymer ?
#
loop_
_entity_poly.entity_id
_entity_poly.type
_entity_poly.pdbx_seq_one_letter_code
_entity_poly.pdbx_strand_id
1 'polypeptide(L)'
;MLKKLPTIFNLFLVIFLSASISKADLLEPNNNIKPYDVVKIQLTGLQNNDKISEDFGIKQTWNFAHPNNKKYTGPLDNFTKMIKGDSYQMLISHLEHTINPLGNSDKWAQYEVVILDKNKIYHKFNWQVEKYEGEGPLKDCWLTTMVSNPIPLGSSI
;
A
#
# COMPACT_ATOMS: atom_id res chain seq x y z
N MET A 1 68.60 30.02 20.85
CA MET A 1 67.68 28.92 21.21
C MET A 1 66.52 28.89 20.22
N LEU A 2 66.56 28.04 19.20
CA LEU A 2 65.44 27.84 18.27
C LEU A 2 64.43 26.88 18.90
N LYS A 3 63.21 27.34 19.19
CA LYS A 3 62.09 26.48 19.59
C LYS A 3 61.41 25.93 18.33
N LYS A 4 61.47 24.62 18.12
CA LYS A 4 60.69 23.93 17.08
C LYS A 4 59.22 23.86 17.53
N LEU A 5 58.31 24.34 16.68
CA LEU A 5 56.87 24.22 16.88
C LEU A 5 56.41 22.87 16.28
N PRO A 6 55.63 22.04 17.00
CA PRO A 6 55.15 20.78 16.45
C PRO A 6 53.93 21.04 15.55
N THR A 7 54.06 20.76 14.26
CA THR A 7 52.95 20.80 13.31
C THR A 7 52.07 19.56 13.53
N ILE A 8 51.00 19.68 14.31
CA ILE A 8 49.99 18.62 14.43
C ILE A 8 49.07 18.75 13.21
N PHE A 9 49.27 17.88 12.23
CA PHE A 9 48.41 17.76 11.06
C PHE A 9 47.14 17.01 11.47
N ASN A 10 46.06 17.74 11.77
CA ASN A 10 44.74 17.15 12.00
C ASN A 10 44.16 16.67 10.67
N LEU A 11 44.28 15.38 10.38
CA LEU A 11 43.59 14.73 9.26
C LEU A 11 42.12 14.49 9.66
N PHE A 12 41.23 15.41 9.27
CA PHE A 12 39.79 15.18 9.32
C PHE A 12 39.40 14.26 8.16
N LEU A 13 39.20 12.97 8.44
CA LEU A 13 38.65 12.01 7.49
C LEU A 13 37.12 12.19 7.41
N VAL A 14 36.65 12.98 6.45
CA VAL A 14 35.22 13.10 6.14
C VAL A 14 34.82 11.90 5.27
N ILE A 15 34.20 10.89 5.88
CA ILE A 15 33.62 9.76 5.16
C ILE A 15 32.30 10.24 4.54
N PHE A 16 32.30 10.55 3.25
CA PHE A 16 31.07 10.75 2.48
C PHE A 16 30.42 9.38 2.25
N LEU A 17 29.48 9.01 3.12
CA LEU A 17 28.55 7.90 2.88
C LEU A 17 27.54 8.35 1.82
N SER A 18 27.77 7.99 0.57
CA SER A 18 26.77 8.08 -0.49
C SER A 18 25.70 7.02 -0.24
N ALA A 19 24.65 7.40 0.50
CA ALA A 19 23.46 6.57 0.64
C ALA A 19 22.80 6.39 -0.73
N SER A 20 22.84 5.18 -1.27
CA SER A 20 22.11 4.81 -2.48
C SER A 20 20.64 4.66 -2.08
N ILE A 21 19.76 5.55 -2.56
CA ILE A 21 18.32 5.40 -2.35
C ILE A 21 17.85 4.28 -3.29
N SER A 22 17.81 3.04 -2.80
CA SER A 22 17.18 1.94 -3.51
C SER A 22 15.68 2.18 -3.57
N LYS A 23 15.07 2.10 -4.76
CA LYS A 23 13.61 2.05 -4.86
C LYS A 23 13.15 0.72 -4.26
N ALA A 24 12.10 0.77 -3.45
CA ALA A 24 11.46 -0.45 -2.97
C ALA A 24 10.66 -1.07 -4.13
N ASP A 25 10.84 -2.36 -4.34
CA ASP A 25 10.04 -3.13 -5.30
C ASP A 25 8.61 -3.31 -4.79
N LEU A 26 7.69 -3.61 -5.70
CA LEU A 26 6.34 -4.01 -5.33
C LEU A 26 6.39 -5.32 -4.54
N LEU A 27 5.61 -5.40 -3.47
CA LEU A 27 5.39 -6.65 -2.77
C LEU A 27 4.58 -7.59 -3.67
N GLU A 28 5.05 -8.82 -3.79
CA GLU A 28 4.39 -9.89 -4.53
C GLU A 28 3.46 -10.72 -3.62
N PRO A 29 2.28 -11.13 -4.10
CA PRO A 29 1.45 -12.08 -3.38
C PRO A 29 2.19 -13.39 -3.15
N ASN A 30 2.07 -13.92 -1.94
CA ASN A 30 2.49 -15.27 -1.61
C ASN A 30 1.59 -15.84 -0.50
N ASN A 31 1.53 -17.16 -0.39
CA ASN A 31 0.62 -17.87 0.50
C ASN A 31 0.93 -17.72 2.02
N ASN A 32 2.06 -17.10 2.39
CA ASN A 32 2.36 -16.78 3.79
C ASN A 32 1.72 -15.45 4.23
N ILE A 33 1.26 -14.63 3.29
CA ILE A 33 0.58 -13.35 3.60
C ILE A 33 -0.86 -13.65 4.04
N LYS A 34 -1.21 -13.18 5.23
CA LYS A 34 -2.55 -13.38 5.80
C LYS A 34 -3.56 -12.44 5.14
N PRO A 35 -4.86 -12.78 5.16
CA PRO A 35 -5.89 -11.95 4.52
C PRO A 35 -5.94 -10.52 5.04
N TYR A 36 -5.70 -10.31 6.34
CA TYR A 36 -5.63 -8.97 6.93
C TYR A 36 -4.44 -8.16 6.38
N ASP A 37 -3.29 -8.82 6.23
CA ASP A 37 -2.07 -8.18 5.75
C ASP A 37 -2.20 -7.76 4.28
N VAL A 38 -2.99 -8.49 3.47
CA VAL A 38 -3.34 -8.06 2.11
C VAL A 38 -4.01 -6.68 2.12
N VAL A 39 -5.09 -6.52 2.91
CA VAL A 39 -5.81 -5.24 3.01
C VAL A 39 -4.89 -4.14 3.54
N LYS A 40 -4.08 -4.46 4.57
CA LYS A 40 -3.11 -3.52 5.14
C LYS A 40 -2.05 -3.07 4.13
N ILE A 41 -1.50 -3.98 3.32
CA ILE A 41 -0.51 -3.68 2.27
C ILE A 41 -1.13 -2.72 1.25
N GLN A 42 -2.35 -3.01 0.78
CA GLN A 42 -3.04 -2.17 -0.19
C GLN A 42 -3.33 -0.77 0.37
N LEU A 43 -3.89 -0.67 1.58
CA LEU A 43 -4.19 0.62 2.21
C LEU A 43 -2.93 1.41 2.52
N THR A 44 -1.87 0.78 3.04
CA THR A 44 -0.58 1.45 3.28
C THR A 44 0.03 1.94 1.97
N GLY A 45 -0.09 1.16 0.89
CA GLY A 45 0.32 1.58 -0.45
C GLY A 45 -0.42 2.84 -0.88
N LEU A 46 -1.75 2.84 -0.84
CA LEU A 46 -2.59 3.97 -1.24
C LEU A 46 -2.38 5.21 -0.36
N GLN A 47 -2.18 5.04 0.95
CA GLN A 47 -1.82 6.11 1.88
C GLN A 47 -0.52 6.82 1.47
N ASN A 48 0.39 6.08 0.84
CA ASN A 48 1.73 6.54 0.46
C ASN A 48 1.91 6.55 -1.07
N ASN A 49 0.83 6.81 -1.81
CA ASN A 49 0.72 6.49 -3.25
C ASN A 49 1.94 6.88 -4.08
N ASP A 50 2.46 8.08 -3.85
CA ASP A 50 3.54 8.66 -4.66
C ASP A 50 4.87 8.80 -3.90
N LYS A 51 5.00 8.22 -2.70
CA LYS A 51 6.21 8.39 -1.87
C LYS A 51 7.48 7.76 -2.47
N ILE A 52 7.35 6.63 -3.17
CA ILE A 52 8.47 5.91 -3.80
C ILE A 52 8.60 6.29 -5.28
N SER A 53 7.47 6.29 -6.00
CA SER A 53 7.34 6.71 -7.39
C SER A 53 5.86 6.97 -7.70
N GLU A 54 5.57 7.64 -8.82
CA GLU A 54 4.19 7.89 -9.25
C GLU A 54 3.34 6.61 -9.28
N ASP A 55 2.15 6.69 -8.66
CA ASP A 55 1.15 5.63 -8.58
C ASP A 55 1.67 4.32 -7.97
N PHE A 56 2.74 4.37 -7.16
CA PHE A 56 3.27 3.18 -6.50
C PHE A 56 2.21 2.47 -5.65
N GLY A 57 1.40 3.22 -4.91
CA GLY A 57 0.31 2.68 -4.09
C GLY A 57 -0.77 1.98 -4.90
N ILE A 58 -1.17 2.59 -6.02
CA ILE A 58 -2.12 2.00 -6.97
C ILE A 58 -1.56 0.71 -7.57
N LYS A 59 -0.29 0.71 -8.01
CA LYS A 59 0.40 -0.47 -8.54
C LYS A 59 0.50 -1.59 -7.50
N GLN A 60 0.83 -1.24 -6.26
CA GLN A 60 0.88 -2.19 -5.14
C GLN A 60 -0.51 -2.79 -4.87
N THR A 61 -1.55 -1.96 -4.93
CA THR A 61 -2.93 -2.41 -4.76
C THR A 61 -3.33 -3.36 -5.87
N TRP A 62 -3.01 -3.01 -7.12
CA TRP A 62 -3.25 -3.89 -8.26
C TRP A 62 -2.52 -5.22 -8.14
N ASN A 63 -1.31 -5.24 -7.58
CA ASN A 63 -0.54 -6.48 -7.48
C ASN A 63 -1.27 -7.55 -6.63
N PHE A 64 -1.96 -7.12 -5.57
CA PHE A 64 -2.78 -7.95 -4.70
C PHE A 64 -4.25 -8.12 -5.14
N ALA A 65 -4.64 -7.63 -6.31
CA ALA A 65 -5.98 -7.86 -6.84
C ALA A 65 -6.12 -9.29 -7.40
N HIS A 66 -7.23 -9.95 -7.07
CA HIS A 66 -7.54 -11.29 -7.56
C HIS A 66 -7.66 -11.30 -9.10
N PRO A 67 -7.23 -12.36 -9.81
CA PRO A 67 -7.35 -12.42 -11.28
C PRO A 67 -8.77 -12.15 -11.81
N ASN A 68 -9.80 -12.65 -11.12
CA ASN A 68 -11.20 -12.32 -11.44
C ASN A 68 -11.49 -10.83 -11.32
N ASN A 69 -11.01 -10.14 -10.27
CA ASN A 69 -11.18 -8.70 -10.15
C ASN A 69 -10.40 -7.97 -11.26
N LYS A 70 -9.17 -8.39 -11.55
CA LYS A 70 -8.34 -7.84 -12.62
C LYS A 70 -9.01 -7.93 -14.00
N LYS A 71 -9.82 -8.97 -14.24
CA LYS A 71 -10.60 -9.11 -15.48
C LYS A 71 -11.60 -7.97 -15.70
N TYR A 72 -12.19 -7.44 -14.61
CA TYR A 72 -13.23 -6.40 -14.69
C TYR A 72 -12.66 -4.99 -14.61
N THR A 73 -11.58 -4.80 -13.87
CA THR A 73 -11.00 -3.48 -13.60
C THR A 73 -9.73 -3.20 -14.40
N GLY A 74 -9.21 -4.21 -15.11
CA GLY A 74 -7.98 -4.12 -15.89
C GLY A 74 -8.15 -3.51 -17.29
N PRO A 75 -7.03 -3.32 -18.02
CA PRO A 75 -5.63 -3.44 -17.57
C PRO A 75 -5.27 -2.40 -16.48
N LEU A 76 -4.03 -2.42 -15.97
CA LEU A 76 -3.59 -1.52 -14.89
C LEU A 76 -3.97 -0.05 -15.15
N ASP A 77 -3.88 0.45 -16.38
CA ASP A 77 -4.26 1.83 -16.70
C ASP A 77 -5.75 2.12 -16.44
N ASN A 78 -6.64 1.15 -16.68
CA ASN A 78 -8.06 1.29 -16.35
C ASN A 78 -8.28 1.27 -14.84
N PHE A 79 -7.55 0.40 -14.13
CA PHE A 79 -7.60 0.35 -12.67
C PHE A 79 -7.11 1.67 -12.06
N THR A 80 -6.01 2.23 -12.58
CA THR A 80 -5.49 3.54 -12.18
C THR A 80 -6.50 4.65 -12.40
N LYS A 81 -7.17 4.69 -13.57
CA LYS A 81 -8.24 5.66 -13.83
C LYS A 81 -9.43 5.50 -12.88
N MET A 82 -9.81 4.26 -12.57
CA MET A 82 -10.89 3.96 -11.62
C MET A 82 -10.54 4.46 -10.21
N ILE A 83 -9.33 4.19 -9.72
CA ILE A 83 -8.90 4.62 -8.38
C ILE A 83 -8.75 6.14 -8.30
N LYS A 84 -8.29 6.79 -9.37
CA LYS A 84 -8.22 8.27 -9.46
C LYS A 84 -9.57 8.95 -9.70
N GLY A 85 -10.62 8.19 -10.00
CA GLY A 85 -11.97 8.70 -10.21
C GLY A 85 -12.70 9.02 -8.91
N ASP A 86 -13.83 9.71 -9.03
CA ASP A 86 -14.57 10.28 -7.88
C ASP A 86 -14.99 9.24 -6.83
N SER A 87 -15.26 8.01 -7.26
CA SER A 87 -15.70 6.93 -6.36
C SER A 87 -14.62 6.41 -5.41
N TYR A 88 -13.33 6.59 -5.74
CA TYR A 88 -12.23 5.94 -5.02
C TYR A 88 -11.05 6.87 -4.70
N GLN A 89 -11.02 8.09 -5.25
CA GLN A 89 -9.90 9.02 -5.06
C GLN A 89 -9.60 9.35 -3.59
N MET A 90 -10.61 9.22 -2.71
CA MET A 90 -10.44 9.43 -1.26
C MET A 90 -9.45 8.43 -0.62
N LEU A 91 -9.24 7.26 -1.23
CA LEU A 91 -8.25 6.28 -0.76
C LEU A 91 -6.81 6.75 -1.01
N ILE A 92 -6.57 7.59 -2.02
CA ILE A 92 -5.23 8.05 -2.38
C ILE A 92 -4.77 9.11 -1.38
N SER A 93 -3.61 8.86 -0.76
CA SER A 93 -3.00 9.78 0.21
C SER A 93 -3.94 10.16 1.37
N HIS A 94 -4.80 9.22 1.79
CA HIS A 94 -5.62 9.37 2.98
C HIS A 94 -4.74 9.56 4.23
N LEU A 95 -5.28 10.16 5.28
CA LEU A 95 -4.55 10.49 6.50
C LEU A 95 -4.37 9.26 7.39
N GLU A 96 -5.45 8.55 7.65
CA GLU A 96 -5.48 7.40 8.58
C GLU A 96 -6.49 6.35 8.11
N HIS A 97 -6.32 5.11 8.58
CA HIS A 97 -7.30 4.04 8.34
C HIS A 97 -7.35 3.05 9.48
N THR A 98 -8.50 2.38 9.61
CA THR A 98 -8.71 1.23 10.48
C THR A 98 -9.24 0.06 9.66
N ILE A 99 -8.95 -1.16 10.11
CA ILE A 99 -9.35 -2.42 9.47
C ILE A 99 -9.94 -3.31 10.55
N ASN A 100 -11.25 -3.50 10.53
CA ASN A 100 -11.97 -4.30 11.51
C ASN A 100 -12.49 -5.58 10.82
N PRO A 101 -12.19 -6.79 11.34
CA PRO A 101 -12.77 -8.02 10.80
C PRO A 101 -14.29 -8.03 10.92
N LEU A 102 -14.99 -8.40 9.83
CA LEU A 102 -16.44 -8.59 9.83
C LEU A 102 -16.83 -10.07 9.83
N GLY A 103 -16.03 -10.91 9.19
CA GLY A 103 -16.27 -12.35 9.10
C GLY A 103 -15.24 -13.03 8.22
N ASN A 104 -15.07 -14.34 8.41
CA ASN A 104 -14.11 -15.13 7.66
C ASN A 104 -14.49 -16.62 7.56
N SER A 105 -13.80 -17.31 6.67
CA SER A 105 -13.73 -18.75 6.53
C SER A 105 -12.32 -19.18 6.09
N ASP A 106 -12.13 -20.46 5.79
CA ASP A 106 -10.86 -20.97 5.25
C ASP A 106 -10.52 -20.43 3.84
N LYS A 107 -11.51 -19.86 3.13
CA LYS A 107 -11.41 -19.44 1.73
C LYS A 107 -11.67 -17.95 1.48
N TRP A 108 -12.36 -17.26 2.39
CA TRP A 108 -12.68 -15.84 2.25
C TRP A 108 -12.55 -15.10 3.59
N ALA A 109 -12.27 -13.81 3.55
CA ALA A 109 -12.33 -12.92 4.71
C ALA A 109 -12.86 -11.54 4.29
N GLN A 110 -13.65 -10.93 5.16
CA GLN A 110 -14.21 -9.60 4.97
C GLN A 110 -13.83 -8.67 6.10
N TYR A 111 -13.57 -7.42 5.74
CA TYR A 111 -13.18 -6.36 6.65
C TYR A 111 -14.04 -5.11 6.42
N GLU A 112 -14.40 -4.45 7.50
CA GLU A 112 -14.81 -3.05 7.50
C GLU A 112 -13.54 -2.21 7.48
N VAL A 113 -13.42 -1.35 6.48
CA VAL A 113 -12.33 -0.40 6.36
C VAL A 113 -12.91 0.98 6.52
N VAL A 114 -12.43 1.73 7.52
CA VAL A 114 -12.75 3.15 7.68
C VAL A 114 -11.48 3.94 7.44
N ILE A 115 -11.52 4.87 6.49
CA ILE A 115 -10.43 5.81 6.23
C ILE A 115 -10.82 7.22 6.65
N LEU A 116 -9.83 8.04 6.96
CA LEU A 116 -9.92 9.50 7.02
C LEU A 116 -9.22 10.07 5.78
N ASP A 117 -9.94 10.69 4.86
CA ASP A 117 -9.35 11.24 3.65
C ASP A 117 -8.60 12.57 3.91
N LYS A 118 -7.90 13.07 2.89
CA LYS A 118 -7.14 14.34 2.96
C LYS A 118 -8.00 15.58 3.24
N ASN A 119 -9.30 15.50 2.99
CA ASN A 119 -10.28 16.55 3.28
C ASN A 119 -10.91 16.38 4.67
N LYS A 120 -10.37 15.45 5.48
CA LYS A 120 -10.87 15.08 6.80
C LYS A 120 -12.29 14.50 6.79
N ILE A 121 -12.67 13.81 5.72
CA ILE A 121 -13.95 13.10 5.63
C ILE A 121 -13.71 11.61 5.88
N TYR A 122 -14.52 11.02 6.76
CA TYR A 122 -14.51 9.60 7.01
C TYR A 122 -15.32 8.85 5.95
N HIS A 123 -14.74 7.78 5.40
CA HIS A 123 -15.39 6.90 4.45
C HIS A 123 -15.27 5.46 4.90
N LYS A 124 -16.37 4.72 4.79
CA LYS A 124 -16.42 3.29 5.08
C LYS A 124 -16.51 2.45 3.81
N PHE A 125 -15.79 1.33 3.81
CA PHE A 125 -15.81 0.31 2.77
C PHE A 125 -15.99 -1.08 3.39
N ASN A 126 -16.62 -1.97 2.65
CA ASN A 126 -16.48 -3.41 2.86
C ASN A 126 -15.40 -3.94 1.89
N TRP A 127 -14.41 -4.63 2.44
CA TRP A 127 -13.26 -5.13 1.70
C TRP A 127 -13.19 -6.65 1.81
N GLN A 128 -13.27 -7.35 0.68
CA GLN A 128 -13.23 -8.82 0.63
C GLN A 128 -11.96 -9.32 -0.03
N VAL A 129 -11.34 -10.29 0.63
CA VAL A 129 -10.23 -11.07 0.11
C VAL A 129 -10.61 -12.54 0.06
N GLU A 130 -10.18 -13.22 -0.99
CA GLU A 130 -10.37 -14.66 -1.19
C GLU A 130 -9.04 -15.33 -1.49
N LYS A 131 -8.94 -16.59 -1.09
CA LYS A 131 -7.81 -17.45 -1.42
C LYS A 131 -7.93 -17.87 -2.88
N TYR A 132 -6.85 -17.70 -3.64
CA TYR A 132 -6.79 -18.15 -5.03
C TYR A 132 -6.69 -19.67 -5.10
N GLU A 133 -7.70 -20.30 -5.71
CA GLU A 133 -7.80 -21.77 -5.83
C GLU A 133 -7.20 -22.33 -7.13
N GLY A 134 -6.64 -21.47 -8.00
CA GLY A 134 -5.98 -21.89 -9.22
C GLY A 134 -4.54 -22.36 -8.99
N GLU A 135 -3.93 -22.89 -10.04
CA GLU A 135 -2.53 -23.31 -10.03
C GLU A 135 -1.56 -22.15 -10.34
N GLY A 136 -0.27 -22.39 -10.11
CA GLY A 136 0.80 -21.45 -10.45
C GLY A 136 1.24 -20.57 -9.27
N PRO A 137 1.95 -19.45 -9.54
CA PRO A 137 2.60 -18.65 -8.49
C PRO A 137 1.64 -18.06 -7.45
N LEU A 138 0.37 -17.88 -7.81
CA LEU A 138 -0.66 -17.34 -6.91
C LEU A 138 -1.38 -18.40 -6.10
N LYS A 139 -1.05 -19.69 -6.25
CA LYS A 139 -1.72 -20.78 -5.54
C LYS A 139 -1.75 -20.51 -4.04
N ASP A 140 -2.95 -20.61 -3.46
CA ASP A 140 -3.23 -20.37 -2.04
C ASP A 140 -2.94 -18.95 -1.52
N CYS A 141 -2.66 -17.98 -2.41
CA CYS A 141 -2.49 -16.58 -2.03
C CYS A 141 -3.85 -15.93 -1.72
N TRP A 142 -3.89 -15.08 -0.69
CA TRP A 142 -5.03 -14.21 -0.43
C TRP A 142 -4.98 -12.98 -1.34
N LEU A 143 -6.09 -12.67 -2.01
CA LEU A 143 -6.17 -11.58 -2.99
C LEU A 143 -7.54 -10.88 -2.91
N THR A 144 -7.55 -9.58 -3.19
CA THR A 144 -8.78 -8.77 -3.13
C THR A 144 -9.71 -9.06 -4.30
N THR A 145 -10.91 -9.56 -4.00
CA THR A 145 -11.96 -9.85 -5.01
C THR A 145 -12.97 -8.72 -5.13
N MET A 146 -13.26 -8.00 -4.04
CA MET A 146 -14.29 -6.96 -4.03
C MET A 146 -13.98 -5.87 -3.01
N VAL A 147 -14.25 -4.63 -3.39
CA VAL A 147 -14.33 -3.47 -2.50
C VAL A 147 -15.64 -2.76 -2.81
N SER A 148 -16.44 -2.45 -1.79
CA SER A 148 -17.71 -1.74 -1.98
C SER A 148 -17.49 -0.30 -2.44
N ASN A 149 -18.55 0.35 -2.91
CA ASN A 149 -18.56 1.81 -2.97
C ASN A 149 -18.40 2.42 -1.55
N PRO A 150 -17.83 3.63 -1.42
CA PRO A 150 -17.68 4.31 -0.14
C PRO A 150 -19.04 4.69 0.45
N ILE A 151 -19.17 4.56 1.76
CA ILE A 151 -20.26 5.14 2.54
C ILE A 151 -19.66 6.30 3.35
N PRO A 152 -20.05 7.56 3.09
CA PRO A 152 -19.60 8.70 3.89
C PRO A 152 -20.09 8.58 5.34
N LEU A 153 -19.22 8.85 6.32
CA LEU A 153 -19.54 8.83 7.74
C LEU A 153 -19.56 10.23 8.40
N GLY A 154 -19.20 11.27 7.65
CA GLY A 154 -19.08 12.65 8.14
C GLY A 154 -17.64 13.13 8.22
N SER A 155 -17.43 14.37 8.67
CA SER A 155 -16.11 15.01 8.74
C SER A 155 -15.53 14.99 10.16
N SER A 156 -14.21 14.90 10.27
CA SER A 156 -13.48 15.23 11.50
C SER A 156 -13.50 16.73 11.74
N ILE A 157 -13.69 17.12 13.00
CA ILE A 157 -13.58 18.51 13.49
C ILE A 157 -12.12 18.97 13.40
#